data_AF-A0A957SY43-F1
#
_entry.id   AF-A0A957SY43-F1
#
_cell.length_a   1.000
_cell.length_b   1.000
_cell.length_c   1.000
_cell.angle_alpha   90.00
_cell.angle_beta   90.00
_cell.angle_gamma   90.00
#
_symmetry.space_group_name_H-M   'P 1'
#
loop_
_entity.id
_entity.type
_entity.pdbx_description
1 polymer ?
#
loop_
_entity_poly.entity_id
_entity_poly.type
_entity_poly.pdbx_seq_one_letter_code
_entity_poly.pdbx_strand_id
1 'polypeptide(L)'
;MQRDEVRQIVSQQFFQSLAESGTQVTAVPRDQLQAIVGAMADSVFAAIAAVEDDDINASASRAAAMPMYSEGAMEEVEEVQIWRGRPYMTVGTIYELTTQRIRVIKGILGNRIEEVELVRVRDTKYKQHLGERMLDVGDITVISNDPTTPELTL
;
A
#
# COMPACT_ATOMS: atom_id res chain seq x y z
N MET A 1 -4.57 -7.83 -15.40
CA MET A 1 -5.64 -8.84 -15.60
C MET A 1 -6.56 -8.39 -16.73
N GLN A 2 -7.20 -9.32 -17.47
CA GLN A 2 -8.19 -8.94 -18.50
C GLN A 2 -9.55 -8.68 -17.84
N ARG A 3 -10.24 -7.58 -18.21
CA ARG A 3 -11.55 -7.19 -17.62
C ARG A 3 -12.58 -8.32 -17.65
N ASP A 4 -12.58 -9.10 -18.73
CA ASP A 4 -13.52 -10.19 -18.92
C ASP A 4 -13.28 -11.37 -17.97
N GLU A 5 -12.03 -11.59 -17.57
CA GLU A 5 -11.65 -12.61 -16.58
C GLU A 5 -12.19 -12.26 -15.18
N VAL A 6 -12.06 -11.00 -14.77
CA VAL A 6 -12.57 -10.51 -13.47
C VAL A 6 -14.10 -10.59 -13.44
N ARG A 7 -14.77 -10.22 -14.54
CA ARG A 7 -16.23 -10.37 -14.67
C ARG A 7 -16.68 -11.82 -14.50
N GLN A 8 -15.95 -12.77 -15.10
CA GLN A 8 -16.29 -14.19 -15.03
C GLN A 8 -16.13 -14.74 -13.60
N ILE A 9 -15.02 -14.41 -12.93
CA ILE A 9 -14.73 -14.86 -11.56
C ILE A 9 -15.76 -14.30 -10.57
N VAL A 10 -16.02 -12.98 -10.62
CA VAL A 10 -16.96 -12.32 -9.72
C VAL A 10 -18.38 -12.84 -9.91
N SER A 11 -18.81 -13.03 -11.17
CA SER A 11 -20.12 -13.59 -11.47
C SER A 11 -20.29 -15.00 -10.93
N GLN A 12 -19.29 -15.88 -11.12
CA GLN A 12 -19.34 -17.24 -10.59
C GLN A 12 -19.42 -17.27 -9.07
N GLN A 13 -18.56 -16.51 -8.39
CA GLN A 13 -18.54 -16.43 -6.93
C GLN A 13 -19.87 -15.90 -6.37
N PHE A 14 -20.47 -14.91 -7.03
CA PHE A 14 -21.76 -14.36 -6.63
C PHE A 14 -22.90 -15.37 -6.74
N PHE A 15 -23.02 -16.07 -7.87
CA PHE A 15 -24.06 -17.09 -8.04
C PHE A 15 -23.84 -18.31 -7.12
N GLN A 16 -22.59 -18.66 -6.84
CA GLN A 16 -22.26 -19.69 -5.85
C GLN A 16 -22.69 -19.26 -4.43
N SER A 17 -22.37 -18.03 -4.04
CA SER A 17 -22.77 -17.47 -2.74
C SER A 17 -24.30 -17.40 -2.59
N LEU A 18 -25.03 -17.04 -3.64
CA LEU A 18 -26.50 -17.06 -3.63
C LEU A 18 -27.07 -18.47 -3.48
N ALA A 19 -26.44 -19.46 -4.10
CA ALA A 19 -26.85 -20.86 -3.96
C ALA A 19 -26.60 -21.39 -2.54
N GLU A 20 -25.49 -20.99 -1.91
CA GLU A 20 -25.13 -21.36 -0.53
C GLU A 20 -25.96 -20.63 0.53
N SER A 21 -26.34 -19.37 0.29
CA SER A 21 -27.08 -18.56 1.27
C SER A 21 -28.56 -18.92 1.39
N GLY A 22 -29.09 -19.75 0.48
CA GLY A 22 -30.50 -20.13 0.45
C GLY A 22 -31.47 -18.98 0.15
N THR A 23 -30.95 -17.83 -0.29
CA THR A 23 -31.75 -16.60 -0.50
C THR A 23 -32.47 -16.67 -1.84
N GLN A 24 -33.81 -16.75 -1.82
CA GLN A 24 -34.61 -16.74 -3.04
C GLN A 24 -34.78 -15.31 -3.55
N VAL A 25 -34.01 -14.93 -4.58
CA VAL A 25 -34.21 -13.65 -5.29
C VAL A 25 -35.30 -13.85 -6.35
N THR A 26 -36.56 -13.86 -5.91
CA THR A 26 -37.73 -14.09 -6.77
C THR A 26 -38.33 -12.82 -7.38
N ALA A 27 -37.94 -11.63 -6.89
CA ALA A 27 -38.53 -10.36 -7.30
C ALA A 27 -37.78 -9.63 -8.42
N VAL A 28 -36.60 -10.11 -8.85
CA VAL A 28 -35.77 -9.43 -9.83
C VAL A 28 -35.63 -10.29 -11.09
N PRO A 29 -36.04 -9.79 -12.27
CA PRO A 29 -35.80 -10.44 -13.55
C PRO A 29 -34.31 -10.78 -13.76
N ARG A 30 -34.01 -11.95 -14.35
CA ARG A 30 -32.63 -12.49 -14.44
C ARG A 30 -31.68 -11.58 -15.23
N ASP A 31 -32.21 -10.91 -16.24
CA ASP A 31 -31.53 -9.89 -17.04
C ASP A 31 -31.10 -8.68 -16.19
N GLN A 32 -31.98 -8.22 -15.29
CA GLN A 32 -31.65 -7.13 -14.37
C GLN A 32 -30.63 -7.55 -13.31
N LEU A 33 -30.72 -8.78 -12.79
CA LEU A 33 -29.71 -9.33 -11.88
C LEU A 33 -28.34 -9.43 -12.55
N GLN A 34 -28.29 -9.92 -13.79
CA GLN A 34 -27.06 -9.99 -14.57
C GLN A 34 -26.46 -8.60 -14.83
N ALA A 35 -27.31 -7.60 -15.12
CA ALA A 35 -26.87 -6.21 -15.30
C ALA A 35 -26.27 -5.62 -14.01
N ILE A 36 -26.89 -5.87 -12.85
CA ILE A 36 -26.38 -5.42 -11.54
C ILE A 36 -25.04 -6.10 -11.22
N VAL A 37 -24.95 -7.42 -11.38
CA VAL A 37 -23.71 -8.17 -11.14
C VAL A 37 -22.60 -7.71 -12.08
N GLY A 38 -22.92 -7.44 -13.35
CA GLY A 38 -21.99 -6.88 -14.31
C GLY A 38 -21.46 -5.51 -13.89
N ALA A 39 -22.34 -4.60 -13.46
CA ALA A 39 -21.95 -3.29 -12.96
C ALA A 39 -21.09 -3.38 -11.68
N MET A 40 -21.39 -4.33 -10.78
CA MET A 40 -20.57 -4.59 -9.60
C MET A 40 -19.19 -5.13 -9.98
N ALA A 41 -19.09 -6.10 -10.89
CA ALA A 41 -17.81 -6.61 -11.37
C ALA A 41 -16.97 -5.51 -12.04
N ASP A 42 -17.61 -4.62 -12.80
CA ASP A 42 -16.96 -3.45 -13.40
C ASP A 42 -16.45 -2.47 -12.35
N SER A 43 -17.21 -2.23 -11.27
CA SER A 43 -16.79 -1.38 -10.17
C SER A 43 -15.63 -1.97 -9.36
N VAL A 44 -15.62 -3.30 -9.14
CA VAL A 44 -14.52 -3.99 -8.45
C VAL A 44 -13.26 -3.96 -9.28
N PHE A 45 -13.37 -4.20 -10.59
CA PHE A 45 -12.26 -4.02 -11.51
C PHE A 45 -11.75 -2.57 -11.47
N ALA A 46 -12.65 -1.58 -11.52
CA ALA A 46 -12.27 -0.17 -11.46
C ALA A 46 -11.60 0.21 -10.13
N ALA A 47 -12.03 -0.36 -9.01
CA ALA A 47 -11.42 -0.12 -7.70
C ALA A 47 -10.01 -0.74 -7.60
N ILE A 48 -9.83 -1.97 -8.09
CA ILE A 48 -8.51 -2.62 -8.14
C ILE A 48 -7.60 -1.88 -9.12
N ALA A 49 -8.11 -1.52 -10.30
CA ALA A 49 -7.37 -0.75 -11.29
C ALA A 49 -7.03 0.66 -10.77
N ALA A 50 -7.88 1.30 -9.97
CA ALA A 50 -7.56 2.59 -9.35
C ALA A 50 -6.47 2.48 -8.27
N VAL A 51 -6.45 1.38 -7.51
CA VAL A 51 -5.36 1.10 -6.56
C VAL A 51 -4.06 0.76 -7.28
N GLU A 52 -4.14 0.05 -8.42
CA GLU A 52 -2.98 -0.25 -9.28
C GLU A 52 -2.50 0.99 -10.06
N ASP A 53 -3.43 1.87 -10.48
CA ASP A 53 -3.15 3.14 -11.14
C ASP A 53 -2.75 4.26 -10.16
N ASP A 54 -2.98 4.17 -8.85
CA ASP A 54 -2.37 5.11 -7.90
C ASP A 54 -0.83 5.02 -7.93
N ASP A 55 -0.27 3.88 -8.35
CA ASP A 55 1.16 3.70 -8.62
C ASP A 55 1.61 4.22 -10.02
N ILE A 56 0.70 4.48 -10.98
CA ILE A 56 1.04 4.82 -12.38
C ILE A 56 0.47 6.19 -12.85
N ASN A 57 -0.71 6.58 -12.40
CA ASN A 57 -1.50 7.72 -12.85
C ASN A 57 -1.36 8.96 -11.94
N ALA A 58 -0.78 8.82 -10.74
CA ALA A 58 -0.28 9.93 -9.92
C ALA A 58 0.81 10.74 -10.65
N SER A 59 1.49 10.14 -11.64
CA SER A 59 2.56 10.78 -12.41
C SER A 59 2.08 11.42 -13.73
N ALA A 60 0.99 10.94 -14.35
CA ALA A 60 0.52 11.43 -15.65
C ALA A 60 -0.57 12.53 -15.55
N SER A 61 -1.43 12.48 -14.53
CA SER A 61 -2.52 13.46 -14.35
C SER A 61 -2.04 14.83 -13.82
N ARG A 62 -0.78 14.93 -13.34
CA ARG A 62 -0.17 16.19 -12.84
C ARG A 62 0.33 17.13 -13.96
N ALA A 63 0.40 16.68 -15.22
CA ALA A 63 0.97 17.50 -16.30
C ALA A 63 -0.04 18.39 -17.06
N ALA A 64 -1.36 18.19 -16.90
CA ALA A 64 -2.37 18.81 -17.78
C ALA A 64 -3.30 19.86 -17.11
N ALA A 65 -3.15 20.15 -15.83
CA ALA A 65 -3.85 21.25 -15.18
C ALA A 65 -2.88 22.02 -14.28
N MET A 66 -2.20 23.02 -14.84
CA MET A 66 -1.55 24.04 -14.03
C MET A 66 -2.65 24.98 -13.51
N PRO A 67 -2.98 25.02 -12.21
CA PRO A 67 -3.68 26.15 -11.67
C PRO A 67 -2.68 27.30 -11.55
N MET A 68 -3.11 28.45 -12.06
CA MET A 68 -2.56 29.76 -11.76
C MET A 68 -2.29 29.87 -10.26
N TYR A 69 -1.05 30.22 -9.89
CA TYR A 69 -0.60 30.36 -8.51
C TYR A 69 -1.62 31.14 -7.65
N SER A 70 -2.29 30.45 -6.72
CA SER A 70 -2.96 31.10 -5.60
C SER A 70 -1.99 31.12 -4.43
N GLU A 71 -1.47 32.31 -4.10
CA GLU A 71 -0.78 32.56 -2.83
C GLU A 71 -1.66 32.08 -1.66
N GLY A 72 -1.19 31.09 -0.90
CA GLY A 72 -1.71 30.81 0.44
C GLY A 72 -2.22 29.41 0.75
N ALA A 73 -2.18 28.44 -0.17
CA ALA A 73 -2.32 27.04 0.20
C ALA A 73 -0.93 26.47 0.44
N MET A 74 -0.58 26.20 1.71
CA MET A 74 0.51 25.25 1.98
C MET A 74 0.11 23.95 1.29
N GLU A 75 0.78 23.60 0.18
CA GLU A 75 0.65 22.27 -0.41
C GLU A 75 1.00 21.27 0.69
N GLU A 76 -0.01 20.60 1.24
CA GLU A 76 0.19 19.51 2.17
C GLU A 76 0.86 18.40 1.35
N VAL A 77 2.19 18.34 1.45
CA VAL A 77 2.98 17.39 0.68
C VAL A 77 2.58 16.00 1.13
N GLU A 78 1.83 15.30 0.28
CA GLU A 78 1.41 13.92 0.54
C GLU A 78 2.63 13.07 0.91
N GLU A 79 2.49 12.30 1.99
CA GLU A 79 3.53 11.38 2.43
C GLU A 79 3.57 10.17 1.49
N VAL A 80 4.64 10.06 0.69
CA VAL A 80 4.80 8.99 -0.30
C VAL A 80 5.72 7.91 0.25
N GLN A 81 5.33 6.64 0.12
CA GLN A 81 6.20 5.51 0.46
C GLN A 81 7.33 5.37 -0.56
N ILE A 82 8.58 5.43 -0.11
CA ILE A 82 9.79 5.28 -0.94
C ILE A 82 10.24 3.83 -0.98
N TRP A 83 10.20 3.15 0.17
CA TRP A 83 10.66 1.77 0.29
C TRP A 83 9.93 1.02 1.39
N ARG A 84 9.79 -0.29 1.20
CA ARG A 84 9.23 -1.20 2.19
C ARG A 84 9.96 -2.53 2.14
N GLY A 85 10.38 -3.03 3.30
CA GLY A 85 11.15 -4.27 3.39
C GLY A 85 10.95 -5.01 4.71
N ARG A 86 11.65 -6.13 4.85
CA ARG A 86 11.62 -6.99 6.04
C ARG A 86 13.04 -7.48 6.35
N PRO A 87 13.40 -7.63 7.63
CA PRO A 87 14.70 -8.19 7.99
C PRO A 87 14.81 -9.66 7.58
N TYR A 88 16.03 -10.09 7.29
CA TYR A 88 16.32 -11.46 6.91
C TYR A 88 15.97 -12.44 8.06
N MET A 89 15.33 -13.56 7.72
CA MET A 89 14.91 -14.63 8.65
C MET A 89 14.02 -14.20 9.83
N THR A 90 13.36 -13.04 9.75
CA THR A 90 12.45 -12.56 10.81
C THR A 90 11.01 -12.52 10.32
N VAL A 91 10.08 -12.99 11.15
CA VAL A 91 8.63 -12.88 10.89
C VAL A 91 8.04 -11.76 11.73
N GLY A 92 7.10 -10.99 11.16
CA GLY A 92 6.38 -9.96 11.89
C GLY A 92 7.18 -8.69 12.17
N THR A 93 8.22 -8.40 11.39
CA THR A 93 8.86 -7.07 11.38
C THR A 93 8.83 -6.53 9.96
N ILE A 94 8.37 -5.29 9.80
CA ILE A 94 8.29 -4.57 8.53
C ILE A 94 8.94 -3.21 8.73
N TYR A 95 9.82 -2.84 7.82
CA TYR A 95 10.41 -1.53 7.73
C TYR A 95 9.78 -0.76 6.56
N GLU A 96 9.47 0.50 6.78
CA GLU A 96 8.91 1.39 5.79
C GLU A 96 9.66 2.72 5.83
N LEU A 97 10.05 3.21 4.66
CA LEU A 97 10.63 4.53 4.47
C LEU A 97 9.68 5.33 3.61
N THR A 98 9.25 6.48 4.11
CA THR A 98 8.43 7.44 3.37
C THR A 98 9.23 8.71 3.10
N THR A 99 8.62 9.68 2.42
CA THR A 99 9.19 11.02 2.24
C THR A 99 9.35 11.80 3.55
N GLN A 100 8.72 11.35 4.64
CA GLN A 100 8.69 12.10 5.90
C GLN A 100 9.22 11.31 7.09
N ARG A 101 9.13 9.97 7.11
CA ARG A 101 9.51 9.18 8.27
C ARG A 101 10.00 7.77 7.92
N ILE A 102 10.69 7.18 8.90
CA ILE A 102 11.03 5.76 8.94
C ILE A 102 10.08 5.10 9.94
N ARG A 103 9.35 4.06 9.52
CA ARG A 103 8.47 3.27 10.39
C ARG A 103 9.03 1.87 10.57
N VAL A 104 8.95 1.37 11.80
CA VAL A 104 9.23 -0.03 12.15
C VAL A 104 8.00 -0.63 12.80
N ILE A 105 7.35 -1.51 12.05
CA ILE A 105 6.13 -2.19 12.45
C ILE A 105 6.52 -3.58 12.95
N LYS A 106 6.26 -3.86 14.23
CA LYS A 106 6.61 -5.11 14.91
C LYS A 106 5.34 -5.86 15.33
N GLY A 107 5.43 -7.19 15.32
CA GLY A 107 4.38 -8.12 15.68
C GLY A 107 3.72 -8.80 14.47
N ILE A 108 3.13 -9.97 14.70
CA ILE A 108 2.46 -10.77 13.65
C ILE A 108 1.22 -10.02 13.10
N LEU A 109 0.57 -9.20 13.95
CA LEU A 109 -0.56 -8.34 13.61
C LEU A 109 -0.21 -6.83 13.71
N GLY A 110 1.08 -6.47 13.74
CA GLY A 110 1.49 -5.05 13.80
C GLY A 110 1.09 -4.32 15.08
N ASN A 111 1.21 -4.95 16.24
CA ASN A 111 0.77 -4.38 17.52
C ASN A 111 1.70 -3.28 18.07
N ARG A 112 2.86 -3.04 17.44
CA ARG A 112 3.79 -1.98 17.82
C ARG A 112 4.35 -1.29 16.59
N ILE A 113 4.25 0.04 16.56
CA ILE A 113 4.77 0.88 15.49
C ILE A 113 5.70 1.90 16.14
N GLU A 114 6.95 1.92 15.68
CA GLU A 114 7.94 2.94 16.04
C GLU A 114 8.17 3.82 14.83
N GLU A 115 8.15 5.14 15.01
CA GLU A 115 8.32 6.10 13.91
C GLU A 115 9.42 7.10 14.25
N VAL A 116 10.26 7.41 13.27
CA VAL A 116 11.29 8.46 13.35
C VAL A 116 11.10 9.40 12.16
N GLU A 117 10.79 10.67 12.43
CA GLU A 117 10.72 11.69 11.40
C GLU A 117 12.10 11.90 10.75
N LEU A 118 12.15 11.94 9.42
CA LEU A 118 13.39 12.12 8.66
C LEU A 118 14.08 13.44 8.97
N VAL A 119 13.32 14.49 9.32
CA VAL A 119 13.88 15.78 9.74
C VAL A 119 14.69 15.69 11.04
N ARG A 120 14.46 14.64 11.85
CA ARG A 120 15.21 14.40 13.09
C ARG A 120 16.40 13.46 12.88
N VAL A 121 16.55 12.85 11.71
CA VAL A 121 17.69 11.99 11.41
C VAL A 121 18.94 12.84 11.27
N ARG A 122 19.96 12.51 12.06
CA ARG A 122 21.23 13.22 12.09
C ARG A 122 22.26 12.55 11.19
N ASP A 123 22.30 11.22 11.21
CA ASP A 123 23.33 10.44 10.53
C ASP A 123 22.83 9.01 10.26
N THR A 124 23.46 8.32 9.33
CA THR A 124 23.19 6.91 9.01
C THR A 124 24.49 6.17 8.79
N LYS A 125 24.61 5.01 9.42
CA LYS A 125 25.77 4.12 9.31
C LYS A 125 25.36 2.83 8.63
N TYR A 126 26.24 2.31 7.79
CA TYR A 126 26.10 1.01 7.16
C TYR A 126 27.18 0.07 7.69
N LYS A 127 26.79 -1.14 8.06
CA LYS A 127 27.72 -2.18 8.50
C LYS A 127 27.36 -3.50 7.83
N GLN A 128 28.36 -4.14 7.26
CA GLN A 128 28.20 -5.43 6.60
C GLN A 128 29.39 -6.33 6.92
N HIS A 129 29.10 -7.50 7.48
CA HIS A 129 30.07 -8.54 7.78
C HIS A 129 30.38 -9.40 6.54
N LEU A 130 31.51 -10.09 6.56
CA LEU A 130 32.00 -10.84 5.40
C LEU A 130 31.01 -11.91 4.91
N GLY A 131 30.30 -12.58 5.82
CA GLY A 131 29.26 -13.57 5.46
C GLY A 131 27.97 -12.93 4.92
N GLU A 132 27.61 -11.75 5.42
CA GLU A 132 26.42 -11.01 4.97
C GLU A 132 26.55 -10.53 3.52
N ARG A 133 27.79 -10.26 3.08
CA ARG A 133 28.11 -9.96 1.67
C ARG A 133 27.73 -11.07 0.70
N MET A 134 27.78 -12.33 1.15
CA MET A 134 27.39 -13.47 0.32
C MET A 134 25.87 -13.58 0.17
N LEU A 135 25.12 -13.09 1.15
CA LEU A 135 23.67 -13.09 1.19
C LEU A 135 23.06 -11.76 0.71
N ASP A 136 23.91 -10.80 0.36
CA ASP A 136 23.55 -9.42 0.01
C ASP A 136 22.65 -8.73 1.07
N VAL A 137 22.97 -8.97 2.34
CA VAL A 137 22.30 -8.34 3.49
C VAL A 137 23.29 -7.49 4.28
N GLY A 138 22.82 -6.60 5.15
CA GLY A 138 23.63 -5.80 6.05
C GLY A 138 22.76 -4.92 6.93
N ASP A 139 23.35 -4.31 7.95
CA ASP A 139 22.66 -3.50 8.93
C ASP A 139 22.78 -2.01 8.59
N ILE A 140 21.67 -1.28 8.72
CA ILE A 140 21.66 0.19 8.65
C ILE A 140 21.28 0.75 10.02
N THR A 141 22.18 1.55 10.61
CA THR A 141 21.91 2.25 11.88
C THR A 141 21.62 3.71 11.62
N VAL A 142 20.42 4.14 11.98
CA VAL A 142 19.93 5.51 11.91
C VAL A 142 20.13 6.17 13.27
N ILE A 143 20.83 7.31 13.29
CA ILE A 143 21.05 8.12 14.49
C ILE A 143 20.15 9.35 14.36
N SER A 144 19.31 9.59 15.36
CA SER A 144 18.33 10.67 15.34
C SER A 144 18.39 11.51 16.62
N ASN A 145 17.83 12.72 16.54
CA ASN A 145 17.58 13.58 17.70
C ASN A 145 16.17 13.35 18.28
N ASP A 146 15.48 12.28 17.88
CA ASP A 146 14.17 11.95 18.44
C ASP A 146 14.33 11.51 19.92
N PRO A 147 13.55 12.08 20.84
CA PRO A 147 13.69 11.78 22.27
C PRO A 147 13.25 10.35 22.62
N THR A 148 12.38 9.74 21.82
CA THR A 148 11.86 8.39 22.05
C THR A 148 12.71 7.32 21.37
N THR A 149 13.30 7.64 20.22
CA THR A 149 14.04 6.69 19.38
C THR A 149 15.34 7.33 18.84
N PRO A 150 16.36 7.53 19.71
CA PRO A 150 17.60 8.20 19.32
C PRO A 150 18.50 7.35 18.40
N GLU A 151 18.35 6.02 18.44
CA GLU A 151 19.07 5.08 17.59
C GLU A 151 18.13 3.97 17.12
N LEU A 152 18.12 3.71 15.82
CA LEU A 152 17.29 2.69 15.17
C LEU A 152 18.14 1.86 14.22
N THR A 153 18.02 0.53 14.30
CA THR A 153 18.69 -0.39 13.36
C THR A 153 17.65 -1.09 12.49
N LEU A 154 17.90 -1.10 11.18
CA LEU A 154 17.12 -1.76 10.14
C LEU A 154 17.87 -2.97 9.61
#